data_AF-A0A167W3D8-F1
#
_entry.id   AF-A0A167W3D8-F1
#
_cell.length_a   1.000
_cell.length_b   1.000
_cell.length_c   1.000
_cell.angle_alpha   90.00
_cell.angle_beta   90.00
_cell.angle_gamma   90.00
#
_symmetry.space_group_name_H-M   'P 1'
#
loop_
_entity.id
_entity.type
_entity.pdbx_description
1 polymer ?
#
loop_
_entity_poly.entity_id
_entity_poly.type
_entity_poly.pdbx_seq_one_letter_code
_entity_poly.pdbx_strand_id
1 'polypeptide(L)'
;MNSKRDRISRRVSHSVSRNGHVPLVSDSRRILEDSWDEGSFQSFDATHYALQTLNKHIERRLAKLQANTVRLKRELWLLQRHIKEFRHPLFENWEADLLTRLIEVAHAHQHKKLPGGVVIGESSFAERENLNHAYSIAAKGIRMPTLRKLGLSEKYHQALQRYSEVAPYRSPNPFQTEFAFAKWLVEVREDRPELYAFWSKLFPVCYDRTVQESASIF
;
A
#
# COMPACT_ATOMS: atom_id res chain seq x y z
N MET A 1 8.20 25.94 -35.46
CA MET A 1 8.77 27.30 -35.67
C MET A 1 7.78 28.10 -36.51
N ASN A 2 7.75 29.43 -36.35
CA ASN A 2 6.77 30.45 -36.81
C ASN A 2 5.66 30.67 -35.76
N SER A 3 5.75 31.60 -34.80
CA SER A 3 6.25 32.99 -34.79
C SER A 3 5.56 33.87 -35.84
N LYS A 4 4.51 34.58 -35.44
CA LYS A 4 4.56 36.05 -35.23
C LYS A 4 3.20 36.60 -34.80
N ARG A 5 3.22 37.29 -33.66
CA ARG A 5 2.32 38.39 -33.33
C ARG A 5 2.50 39.48 -34.37
N ASP A 6 1.45 40.24 -34.68
CA ASP A 6 1.56 41.70 -34.71
C ASP A 6 0.19 42.38 -34.56
N ARG A 7 0.10 43.18 -33.50
CA ARG A 7 -0.88 44.25 -33.30
C ARG A 7 -0.40 45.44 -34.13
N ILE A 8 -1.27 46.05 -34.93
CA ILE A 8 -1.04 47.41 -35.44
C ILE A 8 -2.29 48.24 -35.21
N SER A 9 -2.18 49.16 -34.25
CA SER A 9 -2.99 50.37 -34.13
C SER A 9 -2.84 51.22 -35.39
N ARG A 10 -3.94 51.69 -35.96
CA ARG A 10 -3.97 52.93 -36.74
C ARG A 10 -5.17 53.77 -36.35
N ARG A 11 -4.86 54.90 -35.73
CA ARG A 11 -5.71 56.09 -35.57
C ARG A 11 -5.07 57.21 -36.39
N VAL A 12 -5.84 58.27 -36.63
CA VAL A 12 -5.55 59.56 -37.33
C VAL A 12 -6.23 59.59 -38.71
N SER A 13 -7.46 60.09 -38.80
CA SER A 13 -7.93 61.51 -38.83
C SER A 13 -7.67 62.20 -40.16
N HIS A 14 -8.75 62.47 -40.90
CA HIS A 14 -8.85 63.63 -41.79
C HIS A 14 -10.20 64.30 -41.59
N SER A 15 -10.13 65.58 -41.23
CA SER A 15 -11.20 66.56 -41.15
C SER A 15 -11.31 67.30 -42.48
N VAL A 16 -12.53 67.61 -42.95
CA VAL A 16 -12.86 68.86 -43.64
C VAL A 16 -14.31 69.26 -43.30
N SER A 17 -14.45 70.53 -42.98
CA SER A 17 -15.59 71.29 -42.46
C SER A 17 -16.53 71.78 -43.57
N ARG A 18 -17.85 71.94 -43.29
CA ARG A 18 -18.51 73.27 -43.18
C ARG A 18 -20.04 73.22 -43.02
N ASN A 19 -20.52 74.21 -42.26
CA ASN A 19 -21.89 74.76 -42.16
C ASN A 19 -22.84 73.92 -41.29
N GLY A 20 -23.44 74.40 -40.20
CA GLY A 20 -23.62 75.77 -39.70
C GLY A 20 -25.06 75.88 -39.23
N HIS A 21 -25.32 75.78 -37.92
CA HIS A 21 -26.41 76.46 -37.20
C HIS A 21 -26.33 76.13 -35.71
N VAL A 22 -26.23 77.16 -34.89
CA VAL A 22 -26.51 77.11 -33.46
C VAL A 22 -28.03 77.31 -33.31
N PRO A 23 -28.69 76.55 -32.43
CA PRO A 23 -29.33 77.24 -31.32
C PRO A 23 -29.19 76.53 -29.96
N LEU A 24 -29.09 77.39 -28.95
CA LEU A 24 -29.61 77.26 -27.58
C LEU A 24 -29.25 76.03 -26.74
N VAL A 25 -28.43 76.33 -25.73
CA VAL A 25 -28.44 75.72 -24.41
C VAL A 25 -29.86 75.69 -23.86
N SER A 26 -30.43 74.50 -23.66
CA SER A 26 -31.19 74.08 -22.47
C SER A 26 -31.61 72.62 -22.60
N ASP A 27 -31.52 71.90 -21.48
CA ASP A 27 -32.10 70.57 -21.22
C ASP A 27 -31.45 69.33 -21.86
N SER A 28 -30.18 69.05 -21.54
CA SER A 28 -29.60 67.70 -21.61
C SER A 28 -29.48 67.00 -20.25
N ARG A 29 -30.16 67.51 -19.21
CA ARG A 29 -30.03 67.00 -17.83
C ARG A 29 -31.06 65.97 -17.39
N ARG A 30 -31.97 65.52 -18.28
CA ARG A 30 -33.04 64.55 -17.92
C ARG A 30 -32.98 63.19 -18.64
N ILE A 31 -31.96 62.93 -19.46
CA ILE A 31 -31.81 61.62 -20.16
C ILE A 31 -30.58 60.84 -19.63
N LEU A 32 -29.82 61.41 -18.69
CA LEU A 32 -28.57 60.81 -18.20
C LEU A 32 -28.67 60.19 -16.79
N GLU A 33 -29.86 60.07 -16.20
CA GLU A 33 -30.02 59.38 -14.91
C GLU A 33 -30.66 57.98 -15.05
N ASP A 34 -31.54 57.74 -16.03
CA ASP A 34 -32.15 56.40 -16.23
C ASP A 34 -31.22 55.36 -16.89
N SER A 35 -30.17 55.79 -17.61
CA SER A 35 -29.25 54.86 -18.29
C SER A 35 -28.26 54.17 -17.34
N TRP A 36 -28.08 54.68 -16.12
CA TRP A 36 -27.12 54.13 -15.15
C TRP A 36 -27.73 53.08 -14.23
N ASP A 37 -29.06 53.05 -14.08
CA ASP A 37 -29.76 52.04 -13.30
C ASP A 37 -30.03 50.78 -14.13
N GLU A 38 -30.45 50.89 -15.38
CA GLU A 38 -30.82 49.71 -16.17
C GLU A 38 -29.62 48.84 -16.58
N GLY A 39 -28.48 49.47 -16.93
CA GLY A 39 -27.23 48.77 -17.25
C GLY A 39 -26.52 48.18 -16.04
N SER A 40 -26.65 48.80 -14.86
CA SER A 40 -26.10 48.28 -13.61
C SER A 40 -26.97 47.15 -13.05
N PHE A 41 -28.30 47.23 -13.17
CA PHE A 41 -29.22 46.14 -12.83
C PHE A 41 -29.01 44.93 -13.75
N GLN A 42 -28.89 45.13 -15.06
CA GLN A 42 -28.59 44.05 -16.00
C GLN A 42 -27.21 43.42 -15.75
N SER A 43 -26.19 44.22 -15.38
CA SER A 43 -24.87 43.72 -14.98
C SER A 43 -24.91 42.97 -13.65
N PHE A 44 -25.73 43.44 -12.70
CA PHE A 44 -25.95 42.78 -11.43
C PHE A 44 -26.67 41.44 -11.63
N ASP A 45 -27.71 41.40 -12.46
CA ASP A 45 -28.43 40.17 -12.80
C ASP A 45 -27.55 39.18 -13.57
N ALA A 46 -26.71 39.66 -14.49
CA ALA A 46 -25.76 38.83 -15.22
C ALA A 46 -24.68 38.24 -14.29
N THR A 47 -24.15 39.02 -13.35
CA THR A 47 -23.16 38.54 -12.37
C THR A 47 -23.81 37.59 -11.35
N HIS A 48 -25.03 37.87 -10.91
CA HIS A 48 -25.79 36.98 -10.04
C HIS A 48 -26.11 35.64 -10.73
N TYR A 49 -26.51 35.66 -12.01
CA TYR A 49 -26.72 34.44 -12.80
C TYR A 49 -25.42 33.65 -13.02
N ALA A 50 -24.31 34.33 -13.29
CA ALA A 50 -23.00 33.71 -13.43
C ALA A 50 -22.56 33.05 -12.11
N LEU A 51 -22.75 33.73 -10.97
CA LEU A 51 -22.46 33.18 -9.64
C LEU A 51 -23.34 31.98 -9.32
N GLN A 52 -24.65 32.04 -9.59
CA GLN A 52 -25.54 30.89 -9.40
C GLN A 52 -25.13 29.68 -10.25
N THR A 53 -24.75 29.93 -11.51
CA THR A 53 -24.30 28.87 -12.42
C THR A 53 -23.00 28.24 -11.93
N LEU A 54 -22.08 29.06 -11.44
CA LEU A 54 -20.80 28.61 -10.89
C LEU A 54 -21.00 27.85 -9.58
N ASN A 55 -21.92 28.30 -8.72
CA ASN A 55 -22.27 27.60 -7.48
C ASN A 55 -22.87 26.21 -7.77
N LYS A 56 -23.83 26.14 -8.70
CA LYS A 56 -24.38 24.85 -9.19
C LYS A 56 -23.31 23.95 -9.81
N HIS A 57 -22.27 24.53 -10.41
CA HIS A 57 -21.15 23.76 -10.97
C HIS A 57 -20.25 23.20 -9.86
N ILE A 58 -19.95 24.00 -8.83
CA ILE A 58 -19.19 23.57 -7.64
C ILE A 58 -19.94 22.46 -6.91
N GLU A 59 -21.25 22.60 -6.68
CA GLU A 59 -22.08 21.59 -6.04
C GLU A 59 -22.02 20.24 -6.78
N ARG A 60 -22.13 20.26 -8.11
CA ARG A 60 -22.00 19.06 -8.96
C ARG A 60 -20.61 18.43 -8.84
N ARG A 61 -19.54 19.24 -8.81
CA ARG A 61 -18.18 18.73 -8.63
C ARG A 61 -17.97 18.14 -7.24
N LEU A 62 -18.52 18.76 -6.20
CA LEU A 62 -18.45 18.28 -4.83
C LEU A 62 -19.16 16.93 -4.68
N ALA A 63 -20.38 16.82 -5.21
CA ALA A 63 -21.12 15.56 -5.22
C ALA A 63 -20.35 14.43 -5.93
N LYS A 64 -19.71 14.75 -7.08
CA LYS A 64 -18.87 13.80 -7.81
C LYS A 64 -17.63 13.38 -7.00
N LEU A 65 -16.97 14.32 -6.32
CA LEU A 65 -15.83 14.02 -5.44
C LEU A 65 -16.23 13.16 -4.25
N GLN A 66 -17.37 13.43 -3.63
CA GLN A 66 -17.92 12.62 -2.54
C GLN A 66 -18.22 11.19 -3.01
N ALA A 67 -18.88 11.02 -4.15
CA ALA A 67 -19.15 9.70 -4.74
C ALA A 67 -17.86 8.94 -5.05
N ASN A 68 -16.86 9.61 -5.63
CA ASN A 68 -15.54 9.02 -5.89
C ASN A 68 -14.83 8.62 -4.59
N THR A 69 -14.93 9.43 -3.55
CA THR A 69 -14.31 9.15 -2.24
C THR A 69 -14.95 7.93 -1.58
N VAL A 70 -16.27 7.79 -1.64
CA VAL A 70 -16.98 6.60 -1.15
C VAL A 70 -16.57 5.36 -1.95
N ARG A 71 -16.46 5.48 -3.27
CA ARG A 71 -16.00 4.38 -4.13
C ARG A 71 -14.57 3.95 -3.80
N LEU A 72 -13.65 4.90 -3.68
CA LEU A 72 -12.26 4.64 -3.30
C LEU A 72 -12.14 3.99 -1.92
N LYS A 73 -12.92 4.44 -0.92
CA LYS A 73 -12.95 3.80 0.40
C LYS A 73 -13.38 2.33 0.30
N ARG A 74 -14.38 2.02 -0.52
CA ARG A 74 -14.82 0.64 -0.76
C ARG A 74 -13.76 -0.20 -1.47
N GLU A 75 -13.12 0.35 -2.51
CA GLU A 75 -12.03 -0.31 -3.24
C GLU A 75 -10.85 -0.61 -2.30
N LEU A 76 -10.47 0.33 -1.44
CA LEU A 76 -9.40 0.17 -0.44
C LEU A 76 -9.76 -0.92 0.57
N TRP A 77 -11.00 -0.96 1.05
CA TRP A 77 -11.49 -2.03 1.93
C TRP A 77 -11.46 -3.40 1.26
N LEU A 78 -11.89 -3.50 -0.01
CA LEU A 78 -11.82 -4.75 -0.78
C LEU A 78 -10.37 -5.21 -0.97
N LEU A 79 -9.46 -4.29 -1.27
CA LEU A 79 -8.04 -4.58 -1.40
C LEU A 79 -7.45 -5.07 -0.07
N GLN A 80 -7.77 -4.40 1.04
CA GLN A 80 -7.35 -4.85 2.38
C GLN A 80 -7.89 -6.24 2.71
N ARG A 81 -9.14 -6.54 2.34
CA ARG A 81 -9.73 -7.87 2.52
C ARG A 81 -9.00 -8.92 1.67
N HIS A 82 -8.75 -8.63 0.39
CA HIS A 82 -8.00 -9.52 -0.49
C HIS A 82 -6.58 -9.76 0.02
N ILE A 83 -5.89 -8.72 0.50
CA ILE A 83 -4.56 -8.86 1.12
C ILE A 83 -4.64 -9.78 2.34
N LYS A 84 -5.67 -9.64 3.18
CA LYS A 84 -5.88 -10.53 4.34
C LYS A 84 -6.16 -11.98 3.94
N GLU A 85 -6.95 -12.22 2.89
CA GLU A 85 -7.23 -13.55 2.35
C GLU A 85 -5.96 -14.19 1.74
N PHE A 86 -5.11 -13.40 1.06
CA PHE A 86 -3.79 -13.81 0.58
C PHE A 86 -2.75 -14.02 1.70
N ARG A 87 -3.04 -13.66 2.97
CA ARG A 87 -2.14 -13.99 4.09
C ARG A 87 -2.08 -15.51 4.37
N HIS A 88 -3.03 -16.30 3.89
CA HIS A 88 -3.01 -17.76 4.05
C HIS A 88 -1.80 -18.44 3.37
N PRO A 89 -1.50 -18.20 2.08
CA PRO A 89 -0.28 -18.72 1.46
C PRO A 89 1.01 -18.08 2.01
N LEU A 90 0.95 -16.90 2.65
CA LEU A 90 2.11 -16.32 3.33
C LEU A 90 2.44 -17.04 4.63
N PHE A 91 1.41 -17.44 5.41
CA PHE A 91 1.62 -18.14 6.66
C PHE A 91 2.27 -19.51 6.46
N GLU A 92 1.85 -20.27 5.44
CA GLU A 92 2.46 -21.57 5.11
C GLU A 92 3.94 -21.42 4.72
N ASN A 93 4.29 -20.37 3.98
CA ASN A 93 5.70 -20.06 3.66
C ASN A 93 6.51 -19.72 4.93
N TRP A 94 5.94 -18.90 5.82
CA TRP A 94 6.60 -18.50 7.08
C TRP A 94 6.78 -19.67 8.03
N GLU A 95 5.76 -20.52 8.14
CA GLU A 95 5.79 -21.77 8.90
C GLU A 95 6.87 -22.71 8.34
N ALA A 96 6.88 -22.92 7.03
CA ALA A 96 7.87 -23.76 6.36
C ALA A 96 9.30 -23.27 6.60
N ASP A 97 9.55 -21.97 6.46
CA ASP A 97 10.88 -21.38 6.64
C ASP A 97 11.35 -21.45 8.09
N LEU A 98 10.50 -21.11 9.06
CA LEU A 98 10.85 -21.19 10.48
C LEU A 98 11.09 -22.63 10.93
N LEU A 99 10.26 -23.58 10.50
CA LEU A 99 10.49 -24.99 10.81
C LEU A 99 11.75 -25.53 10.13
N THR A 100 12.08 -25.06 8.92
CA THR A 100 13.36 -25.37 8.27
C THR A 100 14.53 -24.91 9.13
N ARG A 101 14.49 -23.68 9.62
CA ARG A 101 15.52 -23.15 10.54
C ARG A 101 15.62 -23.97 11.83
N LEU A 102 14.49 -24.37 12.40
CA LEU A 102 14.47 -25.23 13.58
C LEU A 102 15.13 -26.58 13.29
N ILE A 103 14.91 -27.17 12.10
CA ILE A 103 15.56 -28.42 11.69
C ILE A 103 17.07 -28.24 11.61
N GLU A 104 17.55 -27.15 11.01
CA GLU A 104 18.98 -26.85 10.88
C GLU A 104 19.65 -26.71 12.25
N VAL A 105 19.06 -25.93 13.16
CA VAL A 105 19.55 -25.74 14.53
C VAL A 105 19.55 -27.05 15.31
N ALA A 106 18.48 -27.86 15.20
CA ALA A 106 18.38 -29.14 15.88
C ALA A 106 19.43 -30.15 15.38
N HIS A 107 19.71 -30.19 14.07
CA HIS A 107 20.74 -31.05 13.49
C HIS A 107 22.15 -30.61 13.87
N ALA A 108 22.41 -29.29 13.88
CA ALA A 108 23.66 -28.73 14.38
C ALA A 108 23.91 -29.15 15.85
N HIS A 109 22.87 -29.11 16.68
CA HIS A 109 22.94 -29.55 18.08
C HIS A 109 23.09 -31.09 18.22
N GLN A 110 22.67 -31.89 17.23
CA GLN A 110 22.90 -33.33 17.20
C GLN A 110 24.27 -33.73 16.62
N HIS A 111 25.06 -32.76 16.15
CA HIS A 111 26.29 -32.99 15.37
C HIS A 111 26.08 -33.92 14.18
N LYS A 112 24.90 -33.87 13.56
CA LYS A 112 24.56 -34.67 12.37
C LYS A 112 24.57 -33.77 11.14
N LYS A 113 25.07 -34.30 10.03
CA LYS A 113 24.91 -33.70 8.71
C LYS A 113 23.51 -34.00 8.18
N LEU A 114 22.95 -33.08 7.40
CA LEU A 114 21.66 -33.31 6.76
C LEU A 114 21.73 -34.52 5.80
N PRO A 115 20.64 -35.31 5.69
CA PRO A 115 20.57 -36.41 4.73
C PRO A 115 20.85 -35.90 3.30
N GLY A 116 21.60 -36.66 2.51
CA GLY A 116 21.92 -36.30 1.12
C GLY A 116 23.15 -35.41 0.92
N GLY A 117 23.93 -35.12 1.98
CA GLY A 117 25.17 -34.34 1.85
C GLY A 117 24.94 -32.85 1.59
N VAL A 118 23.71 -32.37 1.77
CA VAL A 118 23.32 -30.97 1.60
C VAL A 118 24.11 -30.10 2.59
N VAL A 119 24.93 -29.21 2.06
CA VAL A 119 25.63 -28.18 2.83
C VAL A 119 24.65 -27.03 3.07
N ILE A 120 24.47 -26.66 4.34
CA ILE A 120 23.61 -25.55 4.76
C ILE A 120 24.13 -24.26 4.10
N GLY A 121 23.35 -23.67 3.19
CA GLY A 121 23.65 -22.38 2.56
C GLY A 121 24.13 -22.40 1.10
N GLU A 122 24.35 -23.56 0.47
CA GLU A 122 24.73 -23.65 -0.95
C GLU A 122 23.51 -24.04 -1.81
N SER A 123 22.99 -23.08 -2.59
CA SER A 123 21.85 -23.28 -3.48
C SER A 123 22.31 -23.56 -4.92
N SER A 124 22.51 -24.83 -5.24
CA SER A 124 22.48 -25.28 -6.64
C SER A 124 21.02 -25.51 -7.04
N PHE A 125 20.66 -25.14 -8.27
CA PHE A 125 19.28 -25.22 -8.79
C PHE A 125 18.73 -26.67 -8.87
N ALA A 126 19.59 -27.68 -8.71
CA ALA A 126 19.23 -29.07 -8.51
C ALA A 126 19.15 -29.36 -6.99
N GLU A 127 18.06 -29.78 -6.38
CA GLU A 127 16.67 -30.02 -6.82
C GLU A 127 15.80 -29.56 -5.64
N ARG A 128 14.96 -28.52 -5.80
CA ARG A 128 14.09 -28.01 -4.71
C ARG A 128 13.31 -29.13 -4.03
N GLU A 129 12.85 -30.10 -4.81
CA GLU A 129 12.15 -31.30 -4.35
C GLU A 129 13.05 -32.23 -3.51
N ASN A 130 14.30 -32.45 -3.91
CA ASN A 130 15.23 -33.26 -3.10
C ASN A 130 15.63 -32.56 -1.81
N LEU A 131 15.75 -31.23 -1.82
CA LEU A 131 15.92 -30.46 -0.59
C LEU A 131 14.70 -30.60 0.33
N ASN A 132 13.48 -30.45 -0.21
CA ASN A 132 12.24 -30.64 0.55
C ASN A 132 12.19 -32.06 1.15
N HIS A 133 12.59 -33.07 0.37
CA HIS A 133 12.66 -34.45 0.82
C HIS A 133 13.71 -34.65 1.92
N ALA A 134 14.91 -34.10 1.75
CA ALA A 134 16.00 -34.16 2.74
C ALA A 134 15.59 -33.53 4.07
N TYR A 135 15.00 -32.32 4.05
CA TYR A 135 14.48 -31.67 5.26
C TYR A 135 13.33 -32.44 5.88
N SER A 136 12.46 -33.06 5.08
CA SER A 136 11.37 -33.91 5.57
C SER A 136 11.88 -35.14 6.31
N ILE A 137 12.92 -35.80 5.80
CA ILE A 137 13.60 -36.92 6.49
C ILE A 137 14.29 -36.41 7.76
N ALA A 138 15.00 -35.28 7.65
CA ALA A 138 15.72 -34.67 8.75
C ALA A 138 14.79 -34.32 9.91
N ALA A 139 13.61 -33.77 9.62
CA ALA A 139 12.59 -33.41 10.61
C ALA A 139 12.10 -34.62 11.41
N LYS A 140 11.79 -35.72 10.72
CA LYS A 140 11.40 -37.00 11.33
C LYS A 140 12.51 -37.58 12.21
N GLY A 141 13.77 -37.34 11.87
CA GLY A 141 14.94 -37.80 12.62
C GLY A 141 15.25 -37.01 13.90
N ILE A 142 14.61 -35.87 14.15
CA ILE A 142 14.85 -35.04 15.34
C ILE A 142 14.23 -35.71 16.57
N ARG A 143 15.06 -35.98 17.59
CA ARG A 143 14.61 -36.64 18.81
C ARG A 143 14.12 -35.62 19.84
N MET A 144 13.07 -35.97 20.59
CA MET A 144 12.55 -35.18 21.71
C MET A 144 13.61 -34.66 22.71
N PRO A 145 14.62 -35.46 23.11
CA PRO A 145 15.67 -34.98 24.02
C PRO A 145 16.46 -33.78 23.46
N THR A 146 16.66 -33.69 22.13
CA THR A 146 17.30 -32.54 21.51
C THR A 146 16.44 -31.29 21.66
N LEU A 147 15.13 -31.41 21.40
CA LEU A 147 14.21 -30.28 21.54
C LEU A 147 14.09 -29.81 22.98
N ARG A 148 14.11 -30.74 23.96
CA ARG A 148 14.14 -30.39 25.39
C ARG A 148 15.38 -29.59 25.77
N LYS A 149 16.56 -29.92 25.20
CA LYS A 149 17.79 -29.13 25.41
C LYS A 149 17.67 -27.72 24.84
N LEU A 150 16.92 -27.56 23.75
CA LEU A 150 16.56 -26.26 23.16
C LEU A 150 15.40 -25.56 23.90
N GLY A 151 14.91 -26.10 25.02
CA GLY A 151 13.80 -25.52 25.79
C GLY A 151 12.41 -25.67 25.14
N LEU A 152 12.28 -26.54 24.13
CA LEU A 152 11.05 -26.76 23.37
C LEU A 152 10.27 -27.97 23.90
N SER A 153 8.94 -27.82 23.94
CA SER A 153 7.99 -28.85 24.38
C SER A 153 7.60 -29.82 23.26
N GLU A 154 6.79 -30.82 23.59
CA GLU A 154 6.30 -31.83 22.65
C GLU A 154 5.49 -31.25 21.47
N LYS A 155 4.81 -30.12 21.66
CA LYS A 155 4.04 -29.45 20.57
C LYS A 155 4.94 -29.11 19.37
N TYR A 156 6.18 -28.70 19.61
CA TYR A 156 7.14 -28.38 18.54
C TYR A 156 7.65 -29.63 17.83
N HIS A 157 7.73 -30.74 18.54
CA HIS A 157 8.07 -32.01 17.93
C HIS A 157 6.96 -32.49 17.00
N GLN A 158 5.70 -32.38 17.42
CA GLN A 158 4.55 -32.69 16.59
C GLN A 158 4.52 -31.81 15.33
N ALA A 159 4.83 -30.51 15.46
CA ALA A 159 4.97 -29.62 14.30
C ALA A 159 6.08 -30.08 13.34
N LEU A 160 7.24 -30.49 13.86
CA LEU A 160 8.32 -31.05 13.04
C LEU A 160 7.93 -32.36 12.35
N GLN A 161 7.14 -33.23 13.00
CA GLN A 161 6.65 -34.47 12.36
C GLN A 161 5.71 -34.18 11.19
N ARG A 162 5.02 -33.03 11.20
CA ARG A 162 4.13 -32.56 10.14
C ARG A 162 4.82 -31.69 9.09
N TYR A 163 6.13 -31.47 9.18
CA TYR A 163 6.87 -30.60 8.28
C TYR A 163 6.70 -30.94 6.79
N SER A 164 6.51 -32.22 6.45
CA SER A 164 6.28 -32.62 5.05
C SER A 164 5.03 -32.00 4.42
N GLU A 165 4.05 -31.58 5.22
CA GLU A 165 2.84 -30.88 4.75
C GLU A 165 3.17 -29.46 4.28
N VAL A 166 4.18 -28.82 4.88
CA VAL A 166 4.55 -27.42 4.62
C VAL A 166 5.84 -27.25 3.82
N ALA A 167 6.65 -28.31 3.68
CA ALA A 167 7.91 -28.28 2.92
C ALA A 167 7.81 -27.69 1.49
N PRO A 168 6.73 -27.90 0.71
CA PRO A 168 6.59 -27.29 -0.62
C PRO A 168 6.60 -25.76 -0.63
N TYR A 169 6.18 -25.14 0.47
CA TYR A 169 6.06 -23.69 0.63
C TYR A 169 7.37 -23.00 1.03
N ARG A 170 8.41 -23.79 1.34
CA ARG A 170 9.71 -23.25 1.74
C ARG A 170 10.28 -22.31 0.68
N SER A 171 10.78 -21.17 1.15
CA SER A 171 11.57 -20.24 0.37
C SER A 171 12.95 -20.82 0.04
N PRO A 172 13.65 -20.30 -1.00
CA PRO A 172 15.05 -20.65 -1.24
C PRO A 172 15.96 -20.26 -0.07
N ASN A 173 15.65 -19.15 0.59
CA ASN A 173 16.35 -18.66 1.78
C ASN A 173 15.37 -18.55 2.97
N PRO A 174 15.51 -19.40 4.01
CA PRO A 174 14.63 -19.35 5.19
C PRO A 174 14.72 -18.05 6.00
N PHE A 175 15.79 -17.26 5.87
CA PHE A 175 15.90 -15.95 6.56
C PHE A 175 15.06 -14.86 5.89
N GLN A 176 14.59 -15.08 4.66
CA GLN A 176 13.85 -14.07 3.90
C GLN A 176 12.53 -13.68 4.57
N THR A 177 11.93 -14.60 5.32
CA THR A 177 10.60 -14.43 5.90
C THR A 177 10.60 -14.04 7.38
N GLU A 178 11.77 -14.00 8.03
CA GLU A 178 11.94 -13.68 9.47
C GLU A 178 11.19 -12.40 9.85
N PHE A 179 11.53 -11.27 9.22
CA PHE A 179 11.01 -9.96 9.61
C PHE A 179 9.52 -9.79 9.32
N ALA A 180 9.08 -10.28 8.16
CA ALA A 180 7.67 -10.24 7.77
C ALA A 180 6.81 -11.08 8.73
N PHE A 181 7.30 -12.27 9.10
CA PHE A 181 6.60 -13.13 10.04
C PHE A 181 6.59 -12.54 11.46
N ALA A 182 7.70 -11.97 11.92
CA ALA A 182 7.79 -11.29 13.20
C ALA A 182 6.77 -10.15 13.30
N LYS A 183 6.70 -9.29 12.28
CA LYS A 183 5.76 -8.18 12.21
C LYS A 183 4.32 -8.66 12.25
N TRP A 184 3.99 -9.69 11.47
CA TRP A 184 2.66 -10.29 11.48
C TRP A 184 2.31 -10.90 12.85
N LEU A 185 3.24 -11.60 13.50
CA LEU A 185 3.03 -12.15 14.84
C LEU A 185 2.70 -11.05 15.86
N VAL A 186 3.39 -9.91 15.81
CA VAL A 186 3.09 -8.76 16.66
C VAL A 186 1.69 -8.21 16.37
N GLU A 187 1.30 -8.08 15.09
CA GLU A 187 -0.05 -7.63 14.70
C GLU A 187 -1.15 -8.52 15.25
N VAL A 188 -0.97 -9.85 15.20
CA VAL A 188 -2.01 -10.82 15.61
C VAL A 188 -1.89 -11.25 17.07
N ARG A 189 -0.97 -10.68 17.85
CA ARG A 189 -0.71 -11.09 19.24
C ARG A 189 -1.96 -11.01 20.11
N GLU A 190 -2.76 -9.97 19.97
CA GLU A 190 -3.98 -9.76 20.75
C GLU A 190 -5.13 -10.64 20.25
N ASP A 191 -5.27 -10.78 18.94
CA ASP A 191 -6.34 -11.56 18.30
C ASP A 191 -6.13 -13.08 18.41
N ARG A 192 -4.87 -13.54 18.41
CA ARG A 192 -4.47 -14.95 18.39
C ARG A 192 -3.28 -15.20 19.34
N PRO A 193 -3.50 -15.08 20.66
CA PRO A 193 -2.42 -15.16 21.65
C PRO A 193 -1.75 -16.54 21.69
N GLU A 194 -2.50 -17.62 21.42
CA GLU A 194 -1.96 -18.98 21.39
C GLU A 194 -0.94 -19.17 20.25
N LEU A 195 -1.26 -18.62 19.08
CA LEU A 195 -0.40 -18.69 17.89
C LEU A 195 0.86 -17.87 18.13
N TYR A 196 0.71 -16.67 18.70
CA TYR A 196 1.85 -15.86 19.13
C TYR A 196 2.74 -16.59 20.12
N ALA A 197 2.17 -17.17 21.19
CA ALA A 197 2.94 -17.88 22.22
C ALA A 197 3.69 -19.09 21.68
N PHE A 198 3.12 -19.80 20.71
CA PHE A 198 3.77 -20.93 20.05
C PHE A 198 4.95 -20.47 19.18
N TRP A 199 4.71 -19.60 18.20
CA TRP A 199 5.75 -19.24 17.23
C TRP A 199 6.83 -18.34 17.83
N SER A 200 6.48 -17.43 18.73
CA SER A 200 7.45 -16.51 19.34
C SER A 200 8.55 -17.21 20.12
N LYS A 201 8.29 -18.39 20.68
CA LYS A 201 9.29 -19.18 21.40
C LYS A 201 10.38 -19.74 20.51
N LEU A 202 10.11 -19.91 19.21
CA LEU A 202 11.08 -20.41 18.24
C LEU A 202 12.05 -19.34 17.76
N PHE A 203 11.69 -18.05 17.84
CA PHE A 203 12.52 -16.96 17.33
C PHE A 203 13.91 -16.90 17.99
N PRO A 204 14.03 -16.91 19.34
CA PRO A 204 15.34 -16.91 19.98
C PRO A 204 16.18 -18.16 19.66
N VAL A 205 15.53 -19.28 19.33
CA VAL A 205 16.21 -20.53 19.00
C VAL A 205 16.69 -20.55 17.55
N CYS A 206 15.95 -19.92 16.63
CA CYS A 206 16.19 -20.02 15.19
C CYS A 206 17.00 -18.85 14.61
N TYR A 207 16.88 -17.67 15.24
CA TYR A 207 17.41 -16.39 14.76
C TYR A 207 18.25 -15.65 15.81
N ASP A 208 18.41 -16.19 17.02
CA ASP A 208 19.08 -15.54 18.15
C ASP A 208 18.50 -14.16 18.51
N ARG A 209 17.21 -13.96 18.21
CA ARG A 209 16.47 -12.71 18.43
C ARG A 209 15.06 -12.99 18.91
N THR A 210 14.47 -12.06 19.63
CA THR A 210 13.05 -12.09 19.96
C THR A 210 12.20 -11.67 18.76
N VAL A 211 10.90 -11.98 18.81
CA VAL A 211 9.93 -11.52 17.80
C VAL A 211 9.89 -9.99 17.73
N GLN A 212 9.97 -9.31 18.88
CA GLN A 212 9.92 -7.85 18.95
C GLN A 212 11.15 -7.21 18.32
N GLU A 213 12.35 -7.74 18.59
CA GLU A 213 13.58 -7.29 17.95
C GLU A 213 13.49 -7.50 16.43
N SER A 214 13.09 -8.69 16.01
CA SER A 214 12.96 -9.03 14.58
C SER A 214 11.92 -8.13 13.87
N ALA A 215 10.80 -7.83 14.53
CA ALA A 215 9.76 -6.96 13.97
C ALA A 215 10.20 -5.48 13.88
N SER A 216 11.22 -5.07 14.63
CA SER A 216 11.66 -3.67 14.74
C SER A 216 12.78 -3.30 13.76
N ILE A 217 13.30 -4.26 12.98
CA ILE A 217 14.50 -4.05 12.14
C ILE A 217 14.20 -3.26 10.86
N PHE A 218 12.94 -2.91 10.55
CA PHE A 218 12.56 -2.09 9.40
C PHE A 218 11.33 -1.20 9.64
#